data_AF-A0A6G0WRC6-F1
#
_entry.id   AF-A0A6G0WRC6-F1
#
_cell.length_a   1.000
_cell.length_b   1.000
_cell.length_c   1.000
_cell.angle_alpha   90.00
_cell.angle_beta   90.00
_cell.angle_gamma   90.00
#
_symmetry.space_group_name_H-M   'P 1'
#
loop_
_entity.id
_entity.type
_entity.pdbx_description
1 polymer ?
#
loop_
_entity_poly.entity_id
_entity_poly.type
_entity_poly.pdbx_seq_one_letter_code
_entity_poly.pdbx_strand_id
1 'polypeptide(L)'
;MMNAPMAMPTPSMRPTQPMAGAKDETLVEVEYTDLYRNIGLGLRVERASESGVGAVLVSSTLQAPPAVRALPPYQYRVWMIGPLNVSLILFKDIEARLNLLGTPYPITIVFKKCETFFTLQFPPPAQKLNLKIIQHGGPPGIGDGSGSNTCKIVEYIKPFKFSGDVPTLAMGHHMLDTINGRSLAGLQYIEVVDCIRQASFPLTITVRLEPNEEALAKVRADAEMYDRMQVEACRARFLTCDCAHCATVRLLLGNAGVYSDQLYP
;
A
#
# COMPACT_ATOMS: atom_id res chain seq x y z
N MET A 1 55.74 -28.35 52.52
CA MET A 1 54.41 -27.78 52.85
C MET A 1 54.45 -26.29 52.55
N MET A 2 53.32 -25.74 52.08
CA MET A 2 53.06 -24.36 51.65
C MET A 2 53.34 -24.06 50.16
N ASN A 3 52.38 -24.40 49.31
CA ASN A 3 52.18 -23.77 48.00
C ASN A 3 51.02 -22.79 48.09
N ALA A 4 51.25 -21.58 47.57
CA ALA A 4 50.30 -20.47 47.51
C ALA A 4 49.09 -20.76 46.59
N PRO A 5 47.91 -20.18 46.85
CA PRO A 5 46.78 -20.30 45.95
C PRO A 5 46.92 -19.34 44.74
N MET A 6 46.78 -19.91 43.54
CA MET A 6 46.69 -19.17 42.29
C MET A 6 45.38 -18.37 42.22
N ALA A 7 45.50 -17.08 41.91
CA ALA A 7 44.37 -16.21 41.60
C ALA A 7 43.77 -16.59 40.23
N MET A 8 42.45 -16.78 40.18
CA MET A 8 41.72 -16.93 38.91
C MET A 8 41.50 -15.56 38.25
N PRO A 9 41.62 -15.44 36.91
CA PRO A 9 41.27 -14.22 36.20
C PRO A 9 39.75 -14.07 36.07
N THR A 10 39.25 -12.89 36.41
CA THR A 10 37.86 -12.44 36.19
C THR A 10 37.53 -12.32 34.69
N PRO A 11 36.33 -12.72 34.24
CA PRO A 11 35.93 -12.60 32.84
C PRO A 11 35.67 -11.14 32.49
N SER A 12 36.44 -10.64 31.53
CA SER A 12 36.28 -9.34 30.88
C SER A 12 34.94 -9.27 30.14
N MET A 13 34.03 -8.41 30.61
CA MET A 13 32.83 -8.06 29.87
C MET A 13 33.21 -7.25 28.63
N ARG A 14 33.05 -7.85 27.45
CA ARG A 14 33.01 -7.10 26.19
C ARG A 14 31.72 -6.28 26.15
N PRO A 15 31.78 -4.99 25.80
CA PRO A 15 30.57 -4.24 25.50
C PRO A 15 29.88 -4.86 24.29
N THR A 16 28.64 -5.31 24.50
CA THR A 16 27.68 -5.67 23.47
C THR A 16 27.53 -4.47 22.55
N GLN A 17 28.07 -4.59 21.33
CA GLN A 17 27.73 -3.67 20.24
C GLN A 17 26.21 -3.69 20.07
N PRO A 18 25.55 -2.53 19.97
CA PRO A 18 24.15 -2.50 19.60
C PRO A 18 24.03 -3.12 18.20
N MET A 19 23.26 -4.20 18.08
CA MET A 19 22.88 -4.74 16.79
C MET A 19 22.18 -3.61 16.04
N ALA A 20 22.83 -3.15 14.96
CA ALA A 20 22.21 -2.29 13.97
C ALA A 20 20.92 -3.00 13.54
N GLY A 21 19.78 -2.37 13.83
CA GLY A 21 18.47 -2.89 13.46
C GLY A 21 18.46 -3.16 11.97
N ALA A 22 18.16 -4.40 11.60
CA ALA A 22 17.76 -4.71 10.24
C ALA A 22 16.58 -3.78 9.94
N LYS A 23 16.78 -2.81 9.03
CA LYS A 23 15.66 -2.07 8.46
C LYS A 23 14.78 -3.12 7.81
N ASP A 24 13.63 -3.35 8.40
CA ASP A 24 12.59 -4.20 7.84
C ASP A 24 12.20 -3.56 6.49
N GLU A 25 12.67 -4.13 5.38
CA GLU A 25 12.49 -3.61 4.00
C GLU A 25 10.99 -3.47 3.63
N THR A 26 10.11 -3.97 4.49
CA THR A 26 8.65 -3.86 4.38
C THR A 26 8.09 -2.56 4.94
N LEU A 27 8.85 -1.80 5.73
CA LEU A 27 8.40 -0.57 6.38
C LEU A 27 9.07 0.67 5.79
N VAL A 28 8.28 1.71 5.55
CA VAL A 28 8.75 3.03 5.14
C VAL A 28 8.27 4.04 6.16
N GLU A 29 9.23 4.59 6.90
CA GLU A 29 8.98 5.61 7.92
C GLU A 29 9.29 6.99 7.36
N VAL A 30 8.34 7.90 7.52
CA VAL A 30 8.45 9.27 7.01
C VAL A 30 8.07 10.25 8.10
N GLU A 31 8.98 11.17 8.40
CA GLU A 31 8.69 12.31 9.27
C GLU A 31 8.14 13.48 8.45
N TYR A 32 7.00 13.99 8.90
CA TYR A 32 6.46 15.26 8.48
C TYR A 32 6.84 16.31 9.51
N THR A 33 7.70 17.23 9.12
CA THR A 33 8.14 18.37 9.94
C THR A 33 7.10 19.50 9.96
N ASP A 34 7.36 20.55 10.74
CA ASP A 34 6.47 21.73 10.82
C ASP A 34 6.20 22.42 9.48
N LEU A 35 7.04 22.20 8.47
CA LEU A 35 6.84 22.71 7.10
C LEU A 35 5.52 22.23 6.48
N TYR A 36 5.08 21.03 6.85
CA TYR A 36 3.86 20.41 6.32
C TYR A 36 2.60 20.80 7.10
N ARG A 37 2.74 21.50 8.24
CA ARG A 37 1.63 21.85 9.14
C ARG A 37 0.48 22.59 8.45
N ASN A 38 0.83 23.54 7.59
CA ASN A 38 -0.14 24.40 6.89
C ASN A 38 -0.55 23.88 5.51
N ILE A 39 0.04 22.77 5.07
CA ILE A 39 -0.10 22.21 3.73
C ILE A 39 -0.84 20.85 3.80
N GLY A 40 -0.75 20.17 4.93
CA GLY A 40 -1.30 18.83 5.13
C GLY A 40 -0.31 17.75 4.70
N LEU A 41 -0.72 16.49 4.88
CA LEU A 41 0.13 15.33 4.62
C LEU A 41 0.22 14.96 3.13
N GLY A 42 -0.66 15.53 2.30
CA GLY A 42 -0.69 15.29 0.86
C GLY A 42 -0.96 13.82 0.48
N LEU A 43 -1.65 13.06 1.35
CA LEU A 43 -1.92 11.64 1.14
C LEU A 43 -3.32 11.42 0.59
N ARG A 44 -3.44 10.61 -0.47
CA ARG A 44 -4.71 10.04 -0.92
C ARG A 44 -4.75 8.57 -0.54
N VAL A 45 -5.74 8.20 0.24
CA VAL A 45 -5.90 6.84 0.75
C VAL A 45 -7.28 6.26 0.43
N GLU A 46 -7.36 4.94 0.37
CA GLU A 46 -8.60 4.17 0.26
C GLU A 46 -8.67 3.09 1.35
N ARG A 47 -9.82 2.44 1.49
CA ARG A 47 -10.00 1.32 2.43
C ARG A 47 -8.99 0.21 2.11
N ALA A 48 -8.22 -0.24 3.09
CA ALA A 48 -7.28 -1.34 2.84
C ALA A 48 -7.96 -2.70 2.73
N SER A 49 -9.11 -2.88 3.40
CA SER A 49 -9.83 -4.16 3.44
C SER A 49 -11.31 -4.02 3.06
N GLU A 50 -11.90 -5.13 2.61
CA GLU A 50 -13.35 -5.25 2.36
C GLU A 50 -14.20 -5.11 3.63
N SER A 51 -13.59 -5.32 4.80
CA SER A 51 -14.22 -5.07 6.11
C SER A 51 -14.27 -3.58 6.46
N GLY A 52 -13.53 -2.73 5.73
CA GLY A 52 -13.41 -1.29 6.00
C GLY A 52 -12.37 -0.92 7.05
N VAL A 53 -11.51 -1.87 7.45
CA VAL A 53 -10.37 -1.67 8.35
C VAL A 53 -9.12 -1.29 7.55
N GLY A 54 -8.31 -0.40 8.10
CA GLY A 54 -7.04 0.04 7.52
C GLY A 54 -7.19 1.00 6.35
N ALA A 55 -6.08 1.62 5.97
CA ALA A 55 -6.00 2.53 4.84
C ALA A 55 -4.82 2.15 3.93
N VAL A 56 -5.05 2.09 2.62
CA VAL A 56 -4.03 1.84 1.60
C VAL A 56 -3.71 3.14 0.87
N LEU A 57 -2.43 3.39 0.61
CA LEU A 57 -1.96 4.54 -0.15
C LEU A 57 -2.34 4.38 -1.62
N VAL A 58 -3.07 5.33 -2.17
CA VAL A 58 -3.46 5.38 -3.58
C VAL A 58 -2.53 6.31 -4.35
N SER A 59 -2.35 7.52 -3.87
CA SER A 59 -1.41 8.48 -4.45
C SER A 59 -1.00 9.50 -3.40
N SER A 60 -0.06 10.37 -3.77
CA SER A 60 0.29 11.53 -2.96
C SER A 60 0.45 12.76 -3.84
N THR A 61 0.32 13.94 -3.24
CA THR A 61 0.49 15.22 -3.94
C THR A 61 1.96 15.63 -3.97
N LEU A 62 2.31 16.63 -4.79
CA LEU A 62 3.65 17.23 -4.80
C LEU A 62 4.12 17.77 -3.44
N GLN A 63 3.18 18.04 -2.54
CA GLN A 63 3.43 18.55 -1.21
C GLN A 63 3.83 17.45 -0.22
N ALA A 64 3.72 16.17 -0.58
CA ALA A 64 4.18 15.07 0.27
C ALA A 64 5.72 14.92 0.21
N PRO A 65 6.36 14.41 1.28
CA PRO A 65 7.78 14.11 1.28
C PRO A 65 8.20 13.21 0.09
N PRO A 66 9.41 13.40 -0.49
CA PRO A 66 9.87 12.60 -1.64
C PRO A 66 9.79 11.08 -1.44
N ALA A 67 10.08 10.62 -0.21
CA ALA A 67 9.99 9.21 0.14
C ALA A 67 8.58 8.63 -0.02
N VAL A 68 7.53 9.43 0.25
CA VAL A 68 6.12 9.04 0.06
C VAL A 68 5.75 9.10 -1.42
N ARG A 69 6.22 10.13 -2.14
CA ARG A 69 5.95 10.29 -3.57
C ARG A 69 6.53 9.16 -4.43
N ALA A 70 7.60 8.53 -3.94
CA ALA A 70 8.19 7.36 -4.59
C ALA A 70 7.40 6.05 -4.35
N LEU A 71 6.44 6.03 -3.43
CA LEU A 71 5.69 4.82 -3.11
C LEU A 71 4.67 4.50 -4.21
N PRO A 72 4.66 3.26 -4.73
CA PRO A 72 3.69 2.86 -5.73
C PRO A 72 2.27 2.80 -5.16
N PRO A 73 1.26 3.17 -5.97
CA PRO A 73 -0.16 3.03 -5.64
C PRO A 73 -0.52 1.60 -5.20
N TYR A 74 -1.40 1.49 -4.21
CA TYR A 74 -1.98 0.24 -3.68
C TYR A 74 -1.01 -0.79 -3.08
N GLN A 75 0.29 -0.51 -3.02
CA GLN A 75 1.28 -1.46 -2.49
C GLN A 75 1.66 -1.22 -1.03
N TYR A 76 1.25 -0.09 -0.45
CA TYR A 76 1.60 0.28 0.92
C TYR A 76 0.36 0.69 1.68
N ARG A 77 0.20 0.16 2.89
CA ARG A 77 -0.84 0.56 3.84
C ARG A 77 -0.29 1.48 4.93
N VAL A 78 -1.12 2.37 5.44
CA VAL A 78 -0.80 3.16 6.62
C VAL A 78 -0.79 2.22 7.82
N TRP A 79 0.38 2.09 8.45
CA TRP A 79 0.61 1.19 9.58
C TRP A 79 0.57 1.95 10.90
N MET A 80 1.23 3.12 10.95
CA MET A 80 1.20 3.99 12.13
C MET A 80 1.04 5.46 11.76
N ILE A 81 0.39 6.20 12.65
CA ILE A 81 0.28 7.67 12.62
C ILE A 81 0.75 8.18 13.98
N GLY A 82 1.96 8.76 14.01
CA GLY A 82 2.69 9.06 15.23
C GLY A 82 2.87 7.79 16.09
N PRO A 83 2.51 7.82 17.39
CA PRO A 83 2.60 6.65 18.26
C PRO A 83 1.44 5.66 18.08
N LEU A 84 0.43 5.98 17.27
CA LEU A 84 -0.78 5.15 17.13
C LEU A 84 -0.61 4.12 16.02
N ASN A 85 -0.70 2.84 16.35
CA ASN A 85 -0.89 1.78 15.36
C ASN A 85 -2.33 1.81 14.85
N VAL A 86 -2.48 1.99 13.53
CA VAL A 86 -3.79 2.14 12.88
C VAL A 86 -4.21 0.90 12.08
N SER A 87 -3.45 -0.20 12.17
CA SER A 87 -3.68 -1.40 11.35
C SER A 87 -5.03 -2.07 11.55
N LEU A 88 -5.64 -1.90 12.72
CA LEU A 88 -6.93 -2.48 13.09
C LEU A 88 -8.04 -1.42 13.24
N ILE A 89 -7.76 -0.17 12.86
CA ILE A 89 -8.71 0.94 12.96
C ILE A 89 -9.56 1.02 11.68
N LEU A 90 -10.81 1.47 11.82
CA LEU A 90 -11.69 1.69 10.67
C LEU A 90 -11.14 2.80 9.77
N PHE A 91 -11.23 2.59 8.46
CA PHE A 91 -10.75 3.53 7.44
C PHE A 91 -11.21 4.97 7.68
N LYS A 92 -12.49 5.17 8.02
CA LYS A 92 -13.05 6.51 8.25
C LYS A 92 -12.34 7.27 9.37
N ASP A 93 -11.91 6.57 10.42
CA ASP A 93 -11.21 7.19 11.55
C ASP A 93 -9.75 7.50 11.17
N ILE A 94 -9.13 6.66 10.33
CA ILE A 94 -7.79 6.90 9.78
C ILE A 94 -7.82 8.12 8.86
N GLU A 95 -8.78 8.15 7.92
CA GLU A 95 -8.98 9.27 6.99
C GLU A 95 -9.24 10.58 7.75
N ALA A 96 -10.09 10.56 8.78
CA ALA A 96 -10.33 11.72 9.63
C ALA A 96 -9.06 12.22 10.33
N ARG A 97 -8.19 11.31 10.80
CA ARG A 97 -6.91 11.66 11.44
C ARG A 97 -5.91 12.24 10.45
N LEU A 98 -5.80 11.67 9.26
CA LEU A 98 -4.89 12.18 8.22
C LEU A 98 -5.30 13.59 7.75
N ASN A 99 -6.59 13.90 7.80
CA ASN A 99 -7.14 15.19 7.41
C ASN A 99 -7.33 16.17 8.59
N LEU A 100 -6.94 15.80 9.81
CA LEU A 100 -7.16 16.63 11.00
C LEU A 100 -6.22 17.85 11.00
N LEU A 101 -6.80 19.01 10.71
CA LEU A 101 -6.17 20.32 10.90
C LEU A 101 -5.88 20.53 12.40
N GLY A 102 -4.61 20.51 12.79
CA GLY A 102 -4.19 20.65 14.20
C GLY A 102 -3.43 19.46 14.78
N THR A 103 -3.14 18.44 13.96
CA THR A 103 -2.21 17.37 14.34
C THR A 103 -0.87 17.96 14.80
N PRO A 104 -0.30 17.55 15.95
CA PRO A 104 0.98 18.07 16.42
C PRO A 104 2.09 17.62 15.47
N TYR A 105 2.91 18.58 15.05
CA TYR A 105 4.11 18.34 14.26
C TYR A 105 5.35 18.48 15.18
N PRO A 106 6.44 17.74 14.93
CA PRO A 106 6.60 16.75 13.85
C PRO A 106 5.73 15.51 14.08
N ILE A 107 5.26 14.90 12.98
CA ILE A 107 4.52 13.63 13.02
C ILE A 107 5.16 12.61 12.08
N THR A 108 5.30 11.39 12.58
CA THR A 108 5.84 10.26 11.83
C THR A 108 4.70 9.43 11.27
N ILE A 109 4.75 9.08 9.99
CA ILE A 109 3.83 8.13 9.37
C ILE A 109 4.65 6.94 8.91
N VAL A 110 4.21 5.75 9.32
CA VAL A 110 4.84 4.50 8.91
C VAL A 110 3.91 3.78 7.94
N PHE A 111 4.45 3.45 6.78
CA PHE A 111 3.79 2.66 5.77
C PHE A 111 4.34 1.23 5.82
N LYS A 112 3.46 0.24 5.66
CA LYS A 112 3.83 -1.17 5.55
C LYS A 112 3.46 -1.68 4.17
N LYS A 113 4.38 -2.37 3.52
CA LYS A 113 4.14 -3.06 2.25
C LYS A 113 3.00 -4.09 2.40
N CYS A 114 2.05 -4.06 1.48
CA CYS A 114 0.92 -4.97 1.45
C CYS A 114 1.39 -6.38 1.06
N GLU A 115 0.78 -7.39 1.67
CA GLU A 115 1.02 -8.79 1.32
C GLU A 115 0.36 -9.11 -0.02
N THR A 116 1.04 -9.90 -0.85
CA THR A 116 0.54 -10.33 -2.16
C THR A 116 -0.26 -11.63 -2.09
N PHE A 117 -0.30 -12.27 -0.94
CA PHE A 117 -1.07 -13.48 -0.69
C PHE A 117 -1.87 -13.30 0.58
N PHE A 118 -3.10 -13.79 0.59
CA PHE A 118 -3.94 -13.83 1.78
C PHE A 118 -4.82 -15.07 1.75
N THR A 119 -5.34 -15.44 2.92
CA THR A 119 -6.06 -16.70 3.10
C THR A 119 -7.48 -16.44 3.58
N LEU A 120 -8.44 -17.03 2.89
CA LEU A 120 -9.83 -17.10 3.33
C LEU A 120 -10.03 -18.42 4.09
N GLN A 121 -10.41 -18.32 5.36
CA GLN A 121 -10.65 -19.48 6.21
C GLN A 121 -12.15 -19.63 6.47
N PHE A 122 -12.72 -20.76 6.07
CA PHE A 122 -14.12 -21.08 6.26
C PHE A 122 -14.25 -22.18 7.32
N PRO A 123 -14.85 -21.89 8.49
CA PRO A 123 -15.01 -22.87 9.54
C PRO A 123 -16.09 -23.91 9.19
N PRO A 124 -16.07 -25.10 9.80
CA PRO A 124 -17.19 -26.04 9.73
C PRO A 124 -18.47 -25.46 10.35
N PRO A 125 -19.68 -25.91 9.97
CA PRO A 125 -19.98 -26.92 8.95
C PRO A 125 -19.96 -26.36 7.53
N ALA A 126 -20.08 -27.24 6.53
CA ALA A 126 -20.13 -26.86 5.13
C ALA A 126 -21.23 -25.82 4.85
N GLN A 127 -20.85 -24.68 4.28
CA GLN A 127 -21.71 -23.53 4.03
C GLN A 127 -21.42 -22.91 2.66
N LYS A 128 -22.38 -22.13 2.17
CA LYS A 128 -22.17 -21.28 0.99
C LYS A 128 -21.05 -20.28 1.27
N LEU A 129 -20.08 -20.21 0.37
CA LEU A 129 -18.88 -19.38 0.55
C LEU A 129 -19.12 -17.88 0.43
N ASN A 130 -20.26 -17.48 -0.14
CA ASN A 130 -20.58 -16.07 -0.40
C ASN A 130 -19.49 -15.34 -1.21
N LEU A 131 -18.94 -16.02 -2.22
CA LEU A 131 -17.97 -15.48 -3.18
C LEU A 131 -18.57 -15.53 -4.58
N LYS A 132 -18.28 -14.52 -5.40
CA LYS A 132 -18.53 -14.55 -6.85
C LYS A 132 -17.20 -14.73 -7.57
N ILE A 133 -17.08 -15.84 -8.30
CA ILE A 133 -15.86 -16.23 -9.01
C ILE A 133 -16.18 -16.23 -10.50
N ILE A 134 -15.27 -15.69 -11.31
CA ILE A 134 -15.33 -15.76 -12.77
C ILE A 134 -14.01 -16.24 -13.34
N GLN A 135 -14.05 -16.74 -14.57
CA GLN A 135 -12.85 -17.02 -15.34
C GLN A 135 -12.14 -15.71 -15.73
N HIS A 136 -10.83 -15.70 -15.61
CA HIS A 136 -9.91 -14.65 -16.01
C HIS A 136 -8.98 -15.22 -17.08
N GLY A 137 -8.82 -14.48 -18.17
CA GLY A 137 -8.25 -14.99 -19.43
C GLY A 137 -9.35 -15.10 -20.50
N GLY A 138 -9.03 -14.67 -21.72
CA GLY A 138 -9.93 -14.69 -22.86
C GLY A 138 -10.27 -16.12 -23.31
N PRO A 139 -11.28 -16.28 -24.20
CA PRO A 139 -11.57 -17.57 -24.80
C PRO A 139 -10.30 -18.16 -25.45
N PRO A 140 -10.16 -19.50 -25.52
CA PRO A 140 -9.03 -20.13 -26.17
C PRO A 140 -9.06 -19.82 -27.67
N GLY A 141 -8.35 -18.77 -28.09
CA GLY A 141 -8.31 -18.36 -29.48
C GLY A 141 -7.72 -16.97 -29.67
N ILE A 142 -6.56 -16.94 -30.33
CA ILE A 142 -5.92 -15.77 -30.95
C ILE A 142 -5.26 -14.80 -29.94
N GLY A 143 -4.12 -15.22 -29.39
CA GLY A 143 -3.22 -14.35 -28.63
C GLY A 143 -2.28 -15.15 -27.73
N ASP A 144 -1.02 -15.24 -28.14
CA ASP A 144 0.17 -15.71 -27.40
C ASP A 144 -0.06 -16.65 -26.21
N GLY A 145 -0.13 -17.97 -26.49
CA GLY A 145 0.52 -19.10 -25.80
C GLY A 145 0.53 -19.26 -24.27
N SER A 146 -0.04 -18.33 -23.51
CA SER A 146 0.00 -18.24 -22.05
C SER A 146 -1.42 -17.94 -21.52
N GLY A 147 -2.42 -18.56 -22.14
CA GLY A 147 -3.83 -18.51 -21.72
C GLY A 147 -4.05 -19.27 -20.43
N SER A 148 -3.55 -18.73 -19.33
CA SER A 148 -3.79 -19.23 -17.98
C SER A 148 -5.26 -18.91 -17.62
N ASN A 149 -6.13 -19.89 -17.86
CA ASN A 149 -7.55 -19.90 -17.47
C ASN A 149 -7.66 -19.91 -15.95
N THR A 150 -7.34 -18.77 -15.33
CA THR A 150 -7.31 -18.64 -13.88
C THR A 150 -8.65 -18.10 -13.39
N CYS A 151 -9.05 -18.48 -12.19
CA CYS A 151 -10.29 -18.01 -11.62
C CYS A 151 -10.03 -16.81 -10.71
N LYS A 152 -10.80 -15.74 -10.87
CA LYS A 152 -10.72 -14.55 -10.03
C LYS A 152 -11.99 -14.32 -9.21
N ILE A 153 -11.82 -13.86 -7.98
CA ILE A 153 -12.90 -13.37 -7.14
C ILE A 153 -13.23 -11.94 -7.57
N VAL A 154 -14.49 -11.68 -7.90
CA VAL A 154 -14.96 -10.34 -8.30
C VAL A 154 -15.87 -9.69 -7.27
N GLU A 155 -16.36 -10.46 -6.30
CA GLU A 155 -17.27 -9.95 -5.29
C GLU A 155 -17.24 -10.82 -4.03
N TYR A 156 -17.21 -10.16 -2.87
CA TYR A 156 -17.39 -10.76 -1.55
C TYR A 156 -18.78 -10.40 -1.03
N ILE A 157 -19.66 -11.39 -0.90
CA ILE A 157 -21.08 -11.19 -0.57
C ILE A 157 -21.26 -11.15 0.94
N LYS A 158 -21.94 -10.12 1.46
CA LYS A 158 -22.24 -9.98 2.90
C LYS A 158 -23.47 -10.82 3.29
N PRO A 159 -23.52 -11.39 4.51
CA PRO A 159 -22.45 -11.40 5.51
C PRO A 159 -21.31 -12.33 5.09
N PHE A 160 -20.07 -11.93 5.42
CA PHE A 160 -18.89 -12.72 5.14
C PHE A 160 -18.93 -14.04 5.93
N LYS A 161 -18.56 -15.14 5.27
CA LYS A 161 -18.57 -16.50 5.83
C LYS A 161 -17.17 -17.04 6.11
N PHE A 162 -16.17 -16.20 5.92
CA PHE A 162 -14.76 -16.49 6.17
C PHE A 162 -14.23 -15.58 7.28
N SER A 163 -13.15 -16.01 7.92
CA SER A 163 -12.28 -15.17 8.73
C SER A 163 -11.02 -14.79 7.95
N GLY A 164 -10.48 -13.61 8.24
CA GLY A 164 -9.29 -13.07 7.61
C GLY A 164 -9.44 -11.59 7.28
N ASP A 165 -8.30 -10.88 7.19
CA ASP A 165 -8.24 -9.53 6.66
C ASP A 165 -8.13 -9.62 5.13
N VAL A 166 -9.21 -9.27 4.44
CA VAL A 166 -9.29 -9.38 2.97
C VAL A 166 -8.97 -8.02 2.38
N PRO A 167 -7.87 -7.89 1.59
CA PRO A 167 -7.55 -6.66 0.87
C PRO A 167 -8.74 -6.16 0.06
N THR A 168 -8.85 -4.86 -0.19
CA THR A 168 -9.94 -4.38 -1.03
C THR A 168 -9.76 -4.78 -2.49
N LEU A 169 -10.86 -5.04 -3.20
CA LEU A 169 -10.86 -5.29 -4.64
C LEU A 169 -10.29 -4.12 -5.47
N ALA A 170 -10.19 -2.92 -4.90
CA ALA A 170 -9.52 -1.78 -5.55
C ALA A 170 -8.00 -1.97 -5.67
N MET A 171 -7.39 -2.81 -4.83
CA MET A 171 -5.94 -3.03 -4.83
C MET A 171 -5.47 -3.91 -6.00
N GLY A 172 -6.35 -4.69 -6.62
CA GLY A 172 -5.95 -5.56 -7.72
C GLY A 172 -6.92 -6.71 -8.03
N HIS A 173 -6.44 -7.67 -8.79
CA HIS A 173 -7.15 -8.91 -9.12
C HIS A 173 -6.90 -9.96 -8.04
N HIS A 174 -7.99 -10.53 -7.53
CA HIS A 174 -7.96 -11.54 -6.48
C HIS A 174 -8.00 -12.93 -7.12
N MET A 175 -6.84 -13.48 -7.40
CA MET A 175 -6.66 -14.72 -8.14
C MET A 175 -6.66 -15.92 -7.21
N LEU A 176 -7.49 -16.93 -7.48
CA LEU A 176 -7.50 -18.17 -6.71
C LEU A 176 -6.20 -18.95 -6.98
N ASP A 177 -5.47 -19.27 -5.92
CA ASP A 177 -4.17 -19.94 -6.01
C ASP A 177 -4.25 -21.40 -5.55
N THR A 178 -4.74 -21.62 -4.32
CA THR A 178 -4.90 -22.98 -3.76
C THR A 178 -6.20 -23.15 -3.00
N ILE A 179 -6.70 -24.39 -2.96
CA ILE A 179 -7.82 -24.82 -2.12
C ILE A 179 -7.36 -26.01 -1.26
N ASN A 180 -7.41 -25.88 0.06
CA ASN A 180 -6.90 -26.87 1.02
C ASN A 180 -5.48 -27.35 0.67
N GLY A 181 -4.62 -26.44 0.20
CA GLY A 181 -3.25 -26.73 -0.24
C GLY A 181 -3.13 -27.34 -1.64
N ARG A 182 -4.23 -27.69 -2.32
CA ARG A 182 -4.21 -28.12 -3.72
C ARG A 182 -4.09 -26.92 -4.65
N SER A 183 -3.05 -26.92 -5.49
CA SER A 183 -2.85 -25.89 -6.51
C SER A 183 -3.96 -25.91 -7.56
N LEU A 184 -4.38 -24.72 -7.98
CA LEU A 184 -5.35 -24.50 -9.06
C LEU A 184 -4.69 -24.08 -10.38
N ALA A 185 -3.35 -24.04 -10.43
CA ALA A 185 -2.63 -23.64 -11.62
C ALA A 185 -2.95 -24.56 -12.80
N GLY A 186 -3.32 -23.96 -13.94
CA GLY A 186 -3.64 -24.69 -15.18
C GLY A 186 -5.01 -25.37 -15.22
N LEU A 187 -5.80 -25.31 -14.14
CA LEU A 187 -7.16 -25.85 -14.12
C LEU A 187 -8.14 -24.95 -14.85
N GLN A 188 -9.09 -25.55 -15.56
CA GLN A 188 -10.22 -24.86 -16.16
C GLN A 188 -11.22 -24.40 -15.11
N TYR A 189 -12.06 -23.41 -15.45
CA TYR A 189 -13.07 -22.87 -14.53
C TYR A 189 -13.95 -23.97 -13.90
N ILE A 190 -14.41 -24.94 -14.69
CA ILE A 190 -15.24 -26.04 -14.18
C ILE A 190 -14.49 -26.92 -13.17
N GLU A 191 -13.21 -27.18 -13.41
CA GLU A 191 -12.36 -27.99 -12.53
C GLU A 191 -12.08 -27.28 -11.20
N VAL A 192 -11.90 -25.96 -11.25
CA VAL A 192 -11.78 -25.12 -10.04
C VAL A 192 -13.08 -25.14 -9.24
N VAL A 193 -14.23 -25.00 -9.90
CA VAL A 193 -15.54 -25.08 -9.25
C VAL A 193 -15.76 -26.45 -8.60
N ASP A 194 -15.35 -27.52 -9.26
CA ASP A 194 -15.44 -28.87 -8.72
C ASP A 194 -14.50 -29.07 -7.53
N CYS A 195 -13.28 -28.51 -7.56
CA CYS A 195 -12.39 -28.50 -6.40
C CYS A 195 -13.04 -27.81 -5.20
N ILE A 196 -13.73 -26.68 -5.40
CA ILE A 196 -14.45 -25.97 -4.33
C ILE A 196 -15.60 -26.84 -3.78
N ARG A 197 -16.38 -27.48 -4.65
CA ARG A 197 -17.55 -28.27 -4.26
C ARG A 197 -17.18 -29.55 -3.51
N GLN A 198 -16.05 -30.16 -3.87
CA GLN A 198 -15.58 -31.42 -3.27
C GLN A 198 -14.70 -31.19 -2.04
N ALA A 199 -14.32 -29.95 -1.75
CA ALA A 199 -13.44 -29.65 -0.63
C ALA A 199 -14.12 -29.93 0.72
N SER A 200 -13.35 -30.51 1.64
CA SER A 200 -13.76 -30.70 3.02
C SER A 200 -13.61 -29.41 3.83
N PHE A 201 -14.46 -29.27 4.84
CA PHE A 201 -14.35 -28.20 5.84
C PHE A 201 -13.50 -28.70 7.02
N PRO A 202 -12.67 -27.84 7.67
CA PRO A 202 -12.47 -26.42 7.39
C PRO A 202 -11.85 -26.18 6.02
N LEU A 203 -12.43 -25.23 5.28
CA LEU A 203 -12.00 -24.91 3.93
C LEU A 203 -11.04 -23.71 3.97
N THR A 204 -9.89 -23.87 3.35
CA THR A 204 -8.85 -22.84 3.25
C THR A 204 -8.63 -22.51 1.78
N ILE A 205 -8.82 -21.25 1.41
CA ILE A 205 -8.56 -20.76 0.06
C ILE A 205 -7.44 -19.73 0.13
N THR A 206 -6.32 -20.00 -0.55
CA THR A 206 -5.25 -19.02 -0.70
C THR A 206 -5.52 -18.20 -1.96
N VAL A 207 -5.44 -16.89 -1.84
CA VAL A 207 -5.69 -15.92 -2.90
C VAL A 207 -4.43 -15.11 -3.13
N ARG A 208 -4.04 -14.97 -4.38
CA ARG A 208 -2.94 -14.13 -4.83
C ARG A 208 -3.50 -12.80 -5.34
N LEU A 209 -2.96 -11.71 -4.84
CA LEU A 209 -3.28 -10.36 -5.29
C LEU A 209 -2.34 -9.99 -6.45
N GLU A 210 -2.91 -9.83 -7.63
CA GLU A 210 -2.19 -9.34 -8.80
C GLU A 210 -2.51 -7.85 -9.04
N PRO A 211 -1.52 -7.01 -9.36
CA PRO A 211 -1.77 -5.63 -9.73
C PRO A 211 -2.73 -5.54 -10.93
N ASN A 212 -3.69 -4.63 -10.86
CA ASN A 212 -4.54 -4.31 -12.02
C ASN A 212 -3.89 -3.14 -12.79
N GLU A 213 -3.17 -3.46 -13.87
CA GLU A 213 -2.44 -2.47 -14.67
C GLU A 213 -3.34 -1.35 -15.21
N GLU A 214 -4.60 -1.63 -15.56
CA GLU A 214 -5.54 -0.59 -16.02
C GLU A 214 -5.89 0.39 -14.90
N ALA A 215 -6.16 -0.14 -13.70
CA ALA A 215 -6.43 0.69 -12.52
C ALA A 215 -5.19 1.50 -12.12
N LEU A 216 -4.01 0.87 -12.15
CA LEU A 216 -2.74 1.54 -11.87
C LEU A 216 -2.44 2.65 -12.88
N ALA A 217 -2.65 2.41 -14.18
CA ALA A 217 -2.47 3.41 -15.23
C ALA A 217 -3.41 4.60 -15.03
N LYS A 218 -4.67 4.36 -14.67
CA LYS A 218 -5.62 5.41 -14.36
C LYS A 218 -5.20 6.24 -13.15
N VAL A 219 -4.79 5.59 -12.05
CA VAL A 219 -4.33 6.32 -10.85
C VAL A 219 -3.09 7.16 -11.14
N ARG A 220 -2.15 6.65 -11.95
CA ARG A 220 -0.97 7.42 -12.38
C ARG A 220 -1.38 8.63 -13.22
N ALA A 221 -2.26 8.46 -14.20
CA ALA A 221 -2.76 9.55 -15.04
C ALA A 221 -3.50 10.62 -14.21
N ASP A 222 -4.33 10.20 -13.25
CA ASP A 222 -5.04 11.12 -12.34
C ASP A 222 -4.05 11.91 -11.47
N ALA A 223 -3.00 11.26 -10.96
CA ALA A 223 -1.95 11.91 -10.17
C ALA A 223 -1.15 12.93 -10.99
N GLU A 224 -0.72 12.56 -12.21
CA GLU A 224 -0.02 13.46 -13.13
C GLU A 224 -0.87 14.67 -13.53
N MET A 225 -2.17 14.47 -13.78
CA MET A 225 -3.11 15.55 -14.06
C MET A 225 -3.23 16.50 -12.87
N TYR A 226 -3.36 15.96 -11.65
CA TYR A 226 -3.47 16.76 -10.44
C TYR A 226 -2.20 17.59 -10.19
N ASP A 227 -1.03 16.99 -10.37
CA ASP A 227 0.25 17.66 -10.24
C ASP A 227 0.39 18.80 -11.27
N ARG A 228 0.00 18.56 -12.52
CA ARG A 228 -0.02 19.60 -13.57
C ARG A 228 -0.92 20.76 -13.19
N MET A 229 -2.12 20.49 -12.71
CA MET A 229 -3.06 21.53 -12.25
C MET A 229 -2.49 22.34 -11.08
N GLN A 230 -1.82 21.70 -10.13
CA GLN A 230 -1.16 22.41 -9.02
C GLN A 230 -0.04 23.33 -9.52
N VAL A 231 0.80 22.85 -10.44
CA VAL A 231 1.87 23.65 -11.04
C VAL A 231 1.30 24.84 -11.81
N GLU A 232 0.26 24.64 -12.61
CA GLU A 232 -0.42 25.71 -13.34
C GLU A 232 -1.06 26.74 -12.40
N ALA A 233 -1.71 26.29 -11.32
CA ALA A 233 -2.27 27.18 -10.31
C ALA A 233 -1.18 27.99 -9.57
N CYS A 234 -0.07 27.36 -9.20
CA CYS A 234 1.09 28.03 -8.63
C CYS A 234 1.67 29.06 -9.60
N ARG A 235 1.79 28.71 -10.89
CA ARG A 235 2.25 29.60 -11.95
C ARG A 235 1.33 30.80 -12.10
N ALA A 236 0.01 30.58 -12.17
CA ALA A 236 -0.97 31.65 -12.27
C ALA A 236 -0.89 32.61 -11.08
N ARG A 237 -0.78 32.09 -9.85
CA ARG A 237 -0.60 32.90 -8.64
C ARG A 237 0.71 33.69 -8.64
N PHE A 238 1.80 33.09 -9.12
CA PHE A 238 3.08 33.79 -9.25
C PHE A 238 3.01 34.95 -10.24
N LEU A 239 2.35 34.74 -11.39
CA LEU A 239 2.19 35.76 -12.43
C LEU A 239 1.32 36.94 -11.97
N THR A 240 0.38 36.71 -11.05
CA THR A 240 -0.52 37.74 -10.51
C THR A 240 -0.10 38.29 -9.14
N CYS A 241 1.01 37.83 -8.55
CA CYS A 241 1.46 38.24 -7.22
C CYS A 241 2.31 39.52 -7.26
N ASP A 242 1.77 40.64 -6.80
CA ASP A 242 2.43 41.96 -6.85
C ASP A 242 3.47 42.22 -5.75
N CYS A 243 3.98 41.18 -5.07
CA CYS A 243 5.05 41.38 -4.11
C CYS A 243 6.39 41.70 -4.80
N ALA A 244 7.23 42.49 -4.15
CA ALA A 244 8.53 42.91 -4.69
C ALA A 244 9.40 41.71 -5.12
N HIS A 245 9.38 40.62 -4.34
CA HIS A 245 10.09 39.39 -4.66
C HIS A 245 9.62 38.76 -5.98
N CYS A 246 8.32 38.55 -6.17
CA CYS A 246 7.77 37.99 -7.40
C CYS A 246 7.96 38.92 -8.60
N ALA A 247 7.91 40.24 -8.41
CA ALA A 247 8.19 41.21 -9.47
C ALA A 247 9.66 41.13 -9.93
N THR A 248 10.62 41.06 -8.99
CA THR A 248 12.04 40.89 -9.29
C THR A 248 12.31 39.56 -10.02
N VAL A 249 11.74 38.45 -9.56
CA VAL A 249 11.93 37.14 -10.22
C VAL A 249 11.32 37.13 -11.63
N ARG A 250 10.16 37.76 -11.84
CA ARG A 250 9.56 37.93 -13.19
C ARG A 250 10.45 38.76 -14.13
N LEU A 251 11.06 39.84 -13.62
CA LEU A 251 12.02 40.66 -14.35
C LEU A 251 13.29 39.88 -14.72
N LEU A 252 13.80 39.06 -13.81
CA LEU A 252 15.02 38.26 -14.03
C LEU A 252 14.82 37.11 -15.02
N LEU A 253 13.65 36.46 -15.02
CA LEU A 253 13.36 35.32 -15.89
C LEU A 253 12.85 35.72 -17.28
N GLY A 254 12.52 36.99 -17.51
CA GLY A 254 11.87 37.46 -18.72
C GLY A 254 10.44 36.90 -18.85
N ASN A 255 9.58 37.55 -19.64
CA ASN A 255 8.19 37.10 -19.83
C ASN A 255 8.04 35.75 -20.58
N ALA A 256 9.14 35.03 -20.84
CA ALA A 256 9.16 33.75 -21.53
C ALA A 256 10.08 32.77 -20.79
N GLY A 257 9.50 31.78 -20.12
CA GLY A 257 10.25 30.60 -19.65
C GLY A 257 10.51 30.52 -18.15
N VAL A 258 9.46 30.61 -17.33
CA VAL A 258 9.53 30.14 -15.95
C VAL A 258 9.19 28.64 -15.97
N TYR A 259 10.24 27.82 -16.11
CA TYR A 259 10.25 26.34 -16.18
C TYR A 259 9.74 25.71 -17.48
N SER A 260 10.59 25.70 -18.51
CA SER A 260 10.62 24.58 -19.45
C SER A 260 11.43 23.45 -18.82
N ASP A 261 10.79 22.32 -18.52
CA ASP A 261 11.32 20.95 -18.26
C ASP A 261 12.85 20.77 -18.11
N GLN A 262 13.49 21.50 -17.21
CA GLN A 262 14.86 21.20 -16.78
C GLN A 262 14.77 20.51 -15.43
N LEU A 263 14.62 19.19 -15.49
CA LEU A 263 15.22 18.29 -14.51
C LEU A 263 16.68 18.71 -14.36
N TYR A 264 17.04 19.35 -13.24
CA TYR A 264 18.44 19.51 -12.88
C TYR A 264 19.02 18.13 -12.48
N PRO A 265 20.31 17.88 -12.77
CA PRO A 265 20.97 16.58 -12.57
C PRO A 265 20.95 16.08 -11.12
#